data_AF-N8QA04-F1
#
_entry.id   AF-N8QA04-F1
#
_cell.length_a   1.000
_cell.length_b   1.000
_cell.length_c   1.000
_cell.angle_alpha   90.00
_cell.angle_beta   90.00
_cell.angle_gamma   90.00
#
_symmetry.space_group_name_H-M   'P 1'
#
loop_
_entity.id
_entity.type
_entity.pdbx_description
1 polymer ?
#
loop_
_entity_poly.entity_id
_entity_poly.type
_entity_poly.pdbx_seq_one_letter_code
_entity_poly.pdbx_strand_id
1 'polypeptide(L)'
;MLQKTLIAMMCSLSLVACGGGGGGSSGSADGGQVTTPASDLDKAKQLVKTTNAIVSYYDGFQNIADQYKVPTQVINDTSPDLSRATNLLLVIVEVVTQDAQGQTKTYTAQQIQDLINQDYAHNFKFKSNNLTVQVTGTSITISGNASVQYWQAFNWDKVAADNAWNNVNHWYSDPAYSIYGDDTEVTVSNLVLEAPFIDTARTAYNYKIQNNGKISTKNLKNQTASFSFTADSTASMVYATAETMENREGIPDQATLKLQGLVFESADVKVTLSELSFSAKKVQFNNGVDPLEQLIPSELVLKGLVGYQQESLNLEAKFNLNNDLSKVIDVSAGQETSTNFINANLNVKLSGNLKGANAAPTPFSIDIAAKRAEFTKGTATVAVVVDKNALDIDLTAKDLDQDHQIIAGVIKHKNGASISIADVDNFTSANIMVSGKSYGTLTKNSSGQYVVKFTDDTITYIAP
;
A
#
# COMPACT_ATOMS: atom_id res chain seq x y z
N MET A 1 -10.01 -4.83 13.31
CA MET A 1 -9.03 -4.32 14.29
C MET A 1 -7.75 -3.80 13.64
N LEU A 2 -7.07 -4.54 12.75
CA LEU A 2 -5.94 -4.01 11.96
C LEU A 2 -6.34 -2.74 11.16
N GLN A 3 -7.54 -2.73 10.58
CA GLN A 3 -8.11 -1.57 9.89
C GLN A 3 -8.31 -0.37 10.82
N LYS A 4 -8.61 -0.57 12.11
CA LYS A 4 -8.77 0.50 13.11
C LYS A 4 -7.43 0.98 13.65
N THR A 5 -6.40 0.13 13.73
CA THR A 5 -5.01 0.53 14.05
C THR A 5 -4.34 1.22 12.87
N LEU A 6 -4.66 0.82 11.63
CA LEU A 6 -4.26 1.52 10.40
C LEU A 6 -5.00 2.86 10.27
N ILE A 7 -6.29 2.91 10.62
CA ILE A 7 -7.06 4.16 10.74
C ILE A 7 -6.53 4.98 11.91
N ALA A 8 -6.13 4.43 13.06
CA ALA A 8 -5.49 5.18 14.15
C ALA A 8 -4.07 5.66 13.77
N MET A 9 -3.36 4.95 12.87
CA MET A 9 -2.10 5.39 12.27
C MET A 9 -2.31 6.48 11.22
N MET A 10 -3.34 6.38 10.37
CA MET A 10 -3.73 7.44 9.45
C MET A 10 -4.37 8.63 10.18
N CYS A 11 -5.04 8.39 11.30
CA CYS A 11 -5.56 9.37 12.24
C CYS A 11 -4.45 9.99 13.07
N SER A 12 -3.32 9.32 13.32
CA SER A 12 -2.15 9.94 13.95
C SER A 12 -1.28 10.72 12.96
N LEU A 13 -1.30 10.36 11.68
CA LEU A 13 -0.91 11.28 10.59
C LEU A 13 -1.87 12.48 10.47
N SER A 14 -3.08 12.41 11.06
CA SER A 14 -4.01 13.54 11.23
C SER A 14 -4.15 14.05 12.68
N LEU A 15 -3.36 13.53 13.64
CA LEU A 15 -3.27 14.04 15.02
C LEU A 15 -2.01 14.91 15.13
N VAL A 16 -2.00 15.96 14.33
CA VAL A 16 -1.80 17.30 14.90
C VAL A 16 -3.07 18.12 14.64
N ALA A 17 -4.24 17.49 14.75
CA ALA A 17 -5.45 18.16 15.18
C ALA A 17 -5.37 18.39 16.70
N CYS A 18 -4.52 19.34 17.13
CA CYS A 18 -4.81 20.07 18.35
C CYS A 18 -4.84 21.56 18.07
N GLY A 19 -6.05 22.12 18.00
CA GLY A 19 -6.27 23.55 18.08
C GLY A 19 -6.67 24.23 16.78
N GLY A 20 -7.87 23.91 16.27
CA GLY A 20 -8.58 24.86 15.43
C GLY A 20 -8.77 26.18 16.18
N GLY A 21 -8.29 27.29 15.59
CA GLY A 21 -8.46 28.64 16.12
C GLY A 21 -7.34 29.58 15.69
N GLY A 22 -7.45 30.13 14.49
CA GLY A 22 -6.48 31.04 13.91
C GLY A 22 -6.21 32.30 14.75
N GLY A 23 -4.96 32.72 14.77
CA GLY A 23 -4.50 33.98 15.34
C GLY A 23 -3.03 34.19 15.01
N GLY A 24 -2.75 35.07 14.04
CA GLY A 24 -1.40 35.33 13.56
C GLY A 24 -0.46 35.82 14.66
N SER A 25 0.77 35.34 14.62
CA SER A 25 1.86 35.84 15.45
C SER A 25 3.19 35.70 14.72
N SER A 26 3.88 36.83 14.59
CA SER A 26 5.22 37.01 14.04
C SER A 26 6.29 36.33 14.90
N GLY A 27 7.05 35.39 14.33
CA GLY A 27 8.20 34.76 14.98
C GLY A 27 9.49 34.94 14.18
N SER A 28 10.51 35.51 14.83
CA SER A 28 11.86 35.70 14.29
C SER A 28 12.52 34.38 13.90
N ALA A 29 13.17 34.41 12.74
CA ALA A 29 14.01 33.34 12.24
C ALA A 29 15.35 33.32 12.98
N ASP A 30 15.57 32.30 13.82
CA ASP A 30 16.90 31.93 14.28
C ASP A 30 17.16 30.45 13.96
N GLY A 31 18.04 30.26 12.97
CA GLY A 31 18.39 28.98 12.37
C GLY A 31 18.93 27.97 13.37
N GLY A 32 18.46 26.73 13.24
CA GLY A 32 18.83 25.60 14.10
C GLY A 32 20.30 25.22 13.96
N GLN A 33 21.13 25.67 14.91
CA GLN A 33 22.37 25.00 15.28
C GLN A 33 22.14 24.22 16.58
N VAL A 34 22.35 22.90 16.52
CA VAL A 34 22.33 22.02 17.70
C VAL A 34 23.65 22.21 18.44
N THR A 35 23.76 23.26 19.24
CA THR A 35 24.85 23.39 20.24
C THR A 35 24.61 22.37 21.35
N THR A 36 25.67 21.66 21.79
CA THR A 36 25.61 20.78 22.95
C THR A 36 25.11 21.57 24.17
N PRO A 37 23.96 21.22 24.78
CA PRO A 37 23.39 22.01 25.87
C PRO A 37 24.32 22.07 27.07
N ALA A 38 24.49 23.27 27.65
CA ALA A 38 25.38 23.49 28.78
C ALA A 38 24.83 22.95 30.11
N SER A 39 23.50 22.80 30.21
CA SER A 39 22.82 22.32 31.42
C SER A 39 21.61 21.44 31.11
N ASP A 40 21.08 20.74 32.11
CA ASP A 40 19.84 19.96 31.97
C ASP A 40 18.61 20.85 31.74
N LEU A 41 18.60 22.08 32.27
CA LEU A 41 17.57 23.07 31.95
C LEU A 41 17.63 23.47 30.47
N ASP A 42 18.83 23.64 29.90
CA ASP A 42 18.98 23.94 28.47
C ASP A 42 18.54 22.76 27.58
N LYS A 43 18.76 21.52 28.05
CA LYS A 43 18.23 20.33 27.35
C LYS A 43 16.71 20.34 27.30
N ALA A 44 16.05 20.67 28.41
CA ALA A 44 14.59 20.81 28.50
C ALA A 44 14.06 21.92 27.58
N LYS A 45 14.71 23.09 27.57
CA LYS A 45 14.38 24.20 26.66
C LYS A 45 14.58 23.81 25.19
N GLN A 46 15.64 23.06 24.87
CA GLN A 46 15.90 22.58 23.52
C GLN A 46 14.85 21.59 23.03
N LEU A 47 14.29 20.72 23.88
CA LEU A 47 13.16 19.87 23.52
C LEU A 47 11.98 20.73 23.02
N VAL A 48 11.57 21.73 23.80
CA VAL A 48 10.45 22.62 23.44
C VAL A 48 10.75 23.43 22.17
N LYS A 49 11.97 23.95 22.04
CA LYS A 49 12.41 24.67 20.83
C LYS A 49 12.34 23.77 19.58
N THR A 50 12.79 22.52 19.70
CA THR A 50 12.75 21.53 18.60
C THR A 50 11.32 21.19 18.23
N THR A 51 10.45 20.97 19.22
CA THR A 51 9.01 20.74 19.00
C THR A 51 8.36 21.92 18.27
N ASN A 52 8.57 23.15 18.74
CA ASN A 52 8.04 24.35 18.09
C ASN A 52 8.56 24.51 16.65
N ALA A 53 9.84 24.22 16.42
CA ALA A 53 10.40 24.28 15.09
C ALA A 53 9.73 23.28 14.14
N ILE A 54 9.49 22.04 14.58
CA ILE A 54 8.79 21.04 13.76
C ILE A 54 7.32 21.43 13.54
N VAL A 55 6.61 21.86 14.59
CA VAL A 55 5.20 22.29 14.52
C VAL A 55 5.04 23.51 13.61
N SER A 56 6.02 24.40 13.53
CA SER A 56 5.98 25.55 12.59
C SER A 56 5.88 25.14 11.11
N TYR A 57 6.19 23.89 10.78
CA TYR A 57 6.00 23.32 9.45
C TYR A 57 4.66 22.56 9.28
N TYR A 58 3.74 22.67 10.24
CA TYR A 58 2.44 21.98 10.22
C TYR A 58 1.68 22.24 8.91
N ASP A 59 1.56 23.50 8.49
CA ASP A 59 0.93 23.86 7.21
C ASP A 59 1.59 23.18 6.02
N GLY A 60 2.91 22.96 6.08
CA GLY A 60 3.66 22.21 5.06
C GLY A 60 3.28 20.74 5.02
N PHE A 61 3.15 20.09 6.18
CA PHE A 61 2.68 18.70 6.25
C PHE A 61 1.22 18.57 5.81
N GLN A 62 0.36 19.50 6.22
CA GLN A 62 -1.04 19.54 5.81
C GLN A 62 -1.15 19.73 4.30
N ASN A 63 -0.35 20.61 3.71
CA ASN A 63 -0.27 20.81 2.27
C ASN A 63 0.12 19.52 1.53
N ILE A 64 1.15 18.80 2.01
CA ILE A 64 1.49 17.47 1.44
C ILE A 64 0.29 16.52 1.54
N ALA A 65 -0.34 16.41 2.71
CA ALA A 65 -1.49 15.52 2.88
C ALA A 65 -2.63 15.87 1.91
N ASP A 66 -2.91 17.16 1.70
CA ASP A 66 -3.95 17.62 0.78
C ASP A 66 -3.58 17.41 -0.69
N GLN A 67 -2.32 17.68 -1.07
CA GLN A 67 -1.85 17.47 -2.44
C GLN A 67 -1.94 15.99 -2.86
N TYR A 68 -1.57 15.07 -1.97
CA TYR A 68 -1.52 13.64 -2.29
C TYR A 68 -2.90 12.94 -2.30
N LYS A 69 -3.98 13.65 -1.96
CA LYS A 69 -5.37 13.20 -2.21
C LYS A 69 -5.65 13.01 -3.70
N VAL A 70 -5.17 13.94 -4.54
CA VAL A 70 -5.41 13.89 -6.00
C VAL A 70 -4.73 12.68 -6.65
N PRO A 71 -3.42 12.40 -6.43
CA PRO A 71 -2.80 11.15 -6.85
C PRO A 71 -3.57 9.90 -6.44
N THR A 72 -4.05 9.84 -5.19
CA THR A 72 -4.81 8.70 -4.68
C THR A 72 -6.12 8.52 -5.45
N GLN A 73 -6.84 9.61 -5.69
CA GLN A 73 -8.08 9.59 -6.46
C GLN A 73 -7.84 9.15 -7.91
N VAL A 74 -6.82 9.70 -8.58
CA VAL A 74 -6.46 9.34 -9.96
C VAL A 74 -6.12 7.85 -10.07
N ILE A 75 -5.34 7.30 -9.12
CA ILE A 75 -5.03 5.87 -9.07
C ILE A 75 -6.31 5.05 -8.88
N ASN A 76 -7.19 5.43 -7.95
CA ASN A 76 -8.44 4.71 -7.70
C ASN A 76 -9.39 4.74 -8.90
N ASP A 77 -9.47 5.87 -9.61
CA ASP A 77 -10.37 6.06 -10.75
C ASP A 77 -9.91 5.30 -12.00
N THR A 78 -8.60 5.05 -12.14
CA THR A 78 -8.03 4.48 -13.38
C THR A 78 -7.43 3.09 -13.21
N SER A 79 -7.11 2.66 -11.99
CA SER A 79 -6.64 1.30 -11.73
C SER A 79 -7.64 0.20 -12.13
N PRO A 80 -8.98 0.37 -12.05
CA PRO A 80 -9.91 -0.63 -12.56
C PRO A 80 -9.76 -0.87 -14.07
N ASP A 81 -9.52 0.18 -14.86
CA ASP A 81 -9.29 0.06 -16.30
C ASP A 81 -8.03 -0.75 -16.59
N LEU A 82 -6.93 -0.45 -15.89
CA LEU A 82 -5.70 -1.24 -16.00
C LEU A 82 -5.90 -2.69 -15.53
N SER A 83 -6.61 -2.91 -14.43
CA SER A 83 -6.93 -4.26 -13.94
C SER A 83 -7.65 -5.08 -15.00
N ARG A 84 -8.68 -4.50 -15.63
CA ARG A 84 -9.43 -5.16 -16.70
C ARG A 84 -8.60 -5.40 -17.96
N ALA A 85 -7.74 -4.46 -18.33
CA ALA A 85 -6.80 -4.64 -19.42
C ALA A 85 -5.81 -5.77 -19.13
N THR A 86 -5.24 -5.83 -17.93
CA THR A 86 -4.36 -6.94 -17.53
C THR A 86 -5.09 -8.28 -17.51
N ASN A 87 -6.36 -8.32 -17.09
CA ASN A 87 -7.19 -9.53 -17.14
C ASN A 87 -7.41 -10.02 -18.57
N LEU A 88 -7.71 -9.13 -19.52
CA LEU A 88 -7.79 -9.47 -20.94
C LEU A 88 -6.47 -10.12 -21.43
N LEU A 89 -5.33 -9.53 -21.08
CA LEU A 89 -4.03 -10.07 -21.49
C LEU A 89 -3.72 -11.42 -20.84
N LEU A 90 -4.13 -11.64 -19.58
CA LEU A 90 -3.99 -12.94 -18.92
C LEU A 90 -4.81 -14.02 -19.62
N VAL A 91 -6.06 -13.73 -19.98
CA VAL A 91 -6.89 -14.67 -20.75
C VAL A 91 -6.28 -14.96 -22.12
N ILE A 92 -5.77 -13.93 -22.82
CA ILE A 92 -5.06 -14.12 -24.09
C ILE A 92 -3.87 -15.07 -23.91
N VAL A 93 -3.07 -14.85 -22.87
CA VAL A 93 -1.89 -15.68 -22.55
C VAL A 93 -2.29 -17.12 -22.26
N GLU A 94 -3.37 -17.33 -21.51
CA GLU A 94 -3.88 -18.66 -21.20
C GLU A 94 -4.27 -19.42 -22.47
N VAL A 95 -5.17 -18.86 -23.29
CA VAL A 95 -5.69 -19.56 -24.47
C VAL A 95 -4.62 -19.81 -25.54
N VAL A 96 -3.69 -18.86 -25.77
CA VAL A 96 -2.62 -19.06 -26.75
C VAL A 96 -1.55 -20.03 -26.27
N THR A 97 -1.30 -20.10 -24.96
CA THR A 97 -0.34 -21.08 -24.40
C THR A 97 -0.91 -22.49 -24.50
N GLN A 98 -2.20 -22.65 -24.17
CA GLN A 98 -2.93 -23.91 -24.31
C GLN A 98 -2.98 -24.38 -25.77
N ASP A 99 -3.29 -23.50 -26.73
CA ASP A 99 -3.26 -23.85 -28.15
C ASP A 99 -1.84 -24.14 -28.66
N ALA A 100 -0.83 -23.39 -28.20
CA ALA A 100 0.54 -23.56 -28.67
C ALA A 100 1.16 -24.88 -28.22
N GLN A 101 0.79 -25.40 -27.06
CA GLN A 101 1.32 -26.66 -26.49
C GLN A 101 2.86 -26.72 -26.56
N GLY A 102 3.49 -25.58 -26.23
CA GLY A 102 4.93 -25.40 -26.24
C GLY A 102 5.61 -25.21 -27.59
N GLN A 103 4.85 -25.20 -28.69
CA GLN A 103 5.36 -24.91 -30.03
C GLN A 103 5.50 -23.41 -30.28
N THR A 104 6.38 -23.04 -31.22
CA THR A 104 6.47 -21.65 -31.68
C THR A 104 5.33 -21.35 -32.63
N LYS A 105 4.48 -20.38 -32.27
CA LYS A 105 3.32 -19.95 -33.07
C LYS A 105 3.13 -18.44 -33.00
N THR A 106 2.59 -17.88 -34.07
CA THR A 106 2.17 -16.46 -34.12
C THR A 106 0.66 -16.41 -34.37
N TYR A 107 -0.03 -15.67 -33.53
CA TYR A 107 -1.49 -15.52 -33.55
C TYR A 107 -1.85 -14.13 -34.06
N THR A 108 -2.71 -14.12 -35.07
CA THR A 108 -3.37 -12.91 -35.59
C THR A 108 -4.50 -12.47 -34.66
N ALA A 109 -4.95 -11.22 -34.81
CA ALA A 109 -6.06 -10.67 -34.04
C ALA A 109 -7.37 -11.49 -34.17
N GLN A 110 -7.62 -12.12 -35.32
CA GLN A 110 -8.79 -12.99 -35.50
C GLN A 110 -8.64 -14.29 -34.73
N GLN A 111 -7.49 -14.97 -34.84
CA GLN A 111 -7.22 -16.22 -34.13
C GLN A 111 -7.27 -16.04 -32.61
N ILE A 112 -6.79 -14.91 -32.09
CA ILE A 112 -6.90 -14.57 -30.66
C ILE A 112 -8.38 -14.49 -30.25
N GLN A 113 -9.23 -13.82 -31.03
CA GLN A 113 -10.65 -13.72 -30.73
C GLN A 113 -11.35 -15.08 -30.81
N ASP A 114 -11.02 -15.89 -31.82
CA ASP A 114 -11.63 -17.21 -32.00
C ASP A 114 -11.29 -18.14 -30.84
N LEU A 115 -10.09 -18.07 -30.28
CA LEU A 115 -9.68 -18.82 -29.09
C LEU A 115 -10.42 -18.31 -27.82
N ILE A 116 -10.47 -17.00 -27.60
CA ILE A 116 -11.22 -16.43 -26.46
C ILE A 116 -12.70 -16.82 -26.54
N ASN A 117 -13.29 -16.82 -27.73
CA ASN A 117 -14.70 -17.15 -27.92
C ASN A 117 -15.04 -18.63 -27.70
N GLN A 118 -14.06 -19.52 -27.57
CA GLN A 118 -14.31 -20.92 -27.23
C GLN A 118 -14.60 -21.10 -25.74
N ASP A 119 -13.77 -20.49 -24.88
CA ASP A 119 -13.81 -20.72 -23.43
C ASP A 119 -14.34 -19.52 -22.62
N TYR A 120 -14.29 -18.31 -23.19
CA TYR A 120 -14.57 -17.05 -22.50
C TYR A 120 -15.48 -16.11 -23.31
N ALA A 121 -16.34 -16.67 -24.17
CA ALA A 121 -17.16 -15.96 -25.16
C ALA A 121 -17.96 -14.76 -24.62
N HIS A 122 -18.39 -14.82 -23.35
CA HIS A 122 -19.19 -13.76 -22.75
C HIS A 122 -18.35 -12.70 -22.02
N ASN A 123 -17.07 -12.94 -21.70
CA ASN A 123 -16.28 -12.04 -20.86
C ASN A 123 -15.92 -10.72 -21.56
N PHE A 124 -15.68 -10.78 -22.86
CA PHE A 124 -15.16 -9.66 -23.64
C PHE A 124 -15.92 -9.51 -24.95
N LYS A 125 -16.27 -8.28 -25.29
CA LYS A 125 -16.79 -7.92 -26.60
C LYS A 125 -15.84 -6.98 -27.31
N PHE A 126 -15.13 -7.50 -28.30
CA PHE A 126 -14.22 -6.69 -29.12
C PHE A 126 -15.01 -5.80 -30.08
N LYS A 127 -14.70 -4.49 -30.06
CA LYS A 127 -15.12 -3.51 -31.07
C LYS A 127 -14.09 -3.43 -32.20
N SER A 128 -12.83 -3.57 -31.85
CA SER A 128 -11.71 -3.73 -32.79
C SER A 128 -10.59 -4.51 -32.11
N ASN A 129 -9.81 -5.25 -32.89
CA ASN A 129 -8.63 -5.95 -32.40
C ASN A 129 -7.52 -5.92 -33.44
N ASN A 130 -6.37 -5.40 -33.03
CA ASN A 130 -5.12 -5.36 -33.78
C ASN A 130 -3.97 -5.94 -32.93
N LEU A 131 -4.28 -6.77 -31.92
CA LEU A 131 -3.27 -7.45 -31.12
C LEU A 131 -2.60 -8.56 -31.93
N THR A 132 -1.31 -8.73 -31.69
CA THR A 132 -0.51 -9.85 -32.19
C THR A 132 0.17 -10.52 -31.01
N VAL A 133 0.15 -11.85 -30.99
CA VAL A 133 0.83 -12.65 -29.97
C VAL A 133 1.79 -13.61 -30.64
N GLN A 134 3.03 -13.66 -30.15
CA GLN A 134 4.01 -14.65 -30.55
C GLN A 134 4.38 -15.51 -29.35
N VAL A 135 4.19 -16.81 -29.47
CA VAL A 135 4.69 -17.82 -28.52
C VAL A 135 5.98 -18.40 -29.10
N THR A 136 7.06 -18.41 -28.33
CA THR A 136 8.36 -18.98 -28.73
C THR A 136 8.96 -19.68 -27.52
N GLY A 137 8.83 -21.00 -27.49
CA GLY A 137 9.18 -21.79 -26.32
C GLY A 137 8.38 -21.35 -25.09
N THR A 138 9.07 -21.02 -24.00
CA THR A 138 8.48 -20.53 -22.73
C THR A 138 8.20 -19.02 -22.73
N SER A 139 8.35 -18.33 -23.85
CA SER A 139 8.21 -16.88 -23.95
C SER A 139 7.02 -16.49 -24.81
N ILE A 140 6.28 -15.47 -24.37
CA ILE A 140 5.09 -14.94 -25.01
C ILE A 140 5.30 -13.44 -25.18
N THR A 141 5.26 -12.96 -26.42
CA THR A 141 5.35 -11.54 -26.74
C THR A 141 4.00 -11.03 -27.22
N ILE A 142 3.52 -9.94 -26.63
CA ILE A 142 2.24 -9.31 -26.97
C ILE A 142 2.48 -7.86 -27.39
N SER A 143 1.85 -7.47 -28.49
CA SER A 143 1.88 -6.10 -28.99
C SER A 143 0.60 -5.74 -29.74
N GLY A 144 0.36 -4.44 -29.93
CA GLY A 144 -0.77 -3.92 -30.71
C GLY A 144 -1.81 -3.24 -29.83
N ASN A 145 -3.05 -3.20 -30.30
CA ASN A 145 -4.15 -2.55 -29.57
C ASN A 145 -5.48 -3.26 -29.80
N ALA A 146 -6.42 -3.06 -28.89
CA ALA A 146 -7.80 -3.50 -29.02
C ALA A 146 -8.75 -2.49 -28.37
N SER A 147 -9.95 -2.37 -28.91
CA SER A 147 -11.07 -1.69 -28.25
C SER A 147 -12.05 -2.76 -27.78
N VAL A 148 -12.29 -2.81 -26.48
CA VAL A 148 -13.07 -3.89 -25.85
C VAL A 148 -14.12 -3.33 -24.91
N GLN A 149 -15.25 -4.03 -24.80
CA GLN A 149 -16.22 -3.87 -23.73
C GLN A 149 -16.15 -5.08 -22.81
N TYR A 150 -16.29 -4.85 -21.51
CA TYR A 150 -16.25 -5.90 -20.50
C TYR A 150 -17.65 -6.30 -20.11
N TRP A 151 -17.84 -7.60 -19.87
CA TRP A 151 -19.09 -8.14 -19.35
C TRP A 151 -19.45 -7.53 -17.99
N GLN A 152 -20.72 -7.19 -17.81
CA GLN A 152 -21.24 -6.58 -16.58
C GLN A 152 -22.28 -7.48 -15.92
N ALA A 153 -23.19 -8.03 -16.71
CA ALA A 153 -24.30 -8.85 -16.26
C ALA A 153 -24.93 -9.59 -17.43
N PHE A 154 -25.79 -10.56 -17.12
CA PHE A 154 -26.73 -11.10 -18.10
C PHE A 154 -27.94 -10.16 -18.26
N ASN A 155 -28.45 -10.07 -19.49
CA ASN A 155 -29.71 -9.43 -19.79
C ASN A 155 -30.86 -10.39 -19.48
N TRP A 156 -31.25 -10.43 -18.20
CA TRP A 156 -32.29 -11.35 -17.71
C TRP A 156 -33.64 -11.16 -18.38
N ASP A 157 -34.00 -9.93 -18.77
CA ASP A 157 -35.25 -9.65 -19.49
C ASP A 157 -35.26 -10.35 -20.85
N LYS A 158 -34.15 -10.29 -21.58
CA LYS A 158 -34.01 -10.98 -22.88
C LYS A 158 -33.96 -12.50 -22.72
N VAL A 159 -33.23 -13.00 -21.72
CA VAL A 159 -33.19 -14.44 -21.41
C VAL A 159 -34.60 -14.97 -21.12
N ALA A 160 -35.40 -14.21 -20.36
CA ALA A 160 -36.79 -14.57 -20.06
C ALA A 160 -37.71 -14.47 -21.29
N ALA A 161 -37.61 -13.38 -22.06
CA ALA A 161 -38.43 -13.14 -23.25
C ALA A 161 -38.21 -14.21 -24.34
N ASP A 162 -36.97 -14.62 -24.55
CA ASP A 162 -36.60 -15.64 -25.54
C ASP A 162 -36.77 -17.07 -24.98
N ASN A 163 -37.21 -17.21 -23.73
CA ASN A 163 -37.31 -18.48 -23.00
C ASN A 163 -36.00 -19.29 -23.02
N ALA A 164 -34.86 -18.58 -23.01
CA ALA A 164 -33.54 -19.15 -23.28
C ALA A 164 -33.03 -20.05 -22.14
N TRP A 165 -33.59 -19.94 -20.92
CA TRP A 165 -33.34 -20.84 -19.79
C TRP A 165 -33.56 -22.33 -20.14
N ASN A 166 -34.53 -22.61 -21.02
CA ASN A 166 -34.85 -23.97 -21.45
C ASN A 166 -33.93 -24.48 -22.57
N ASN A 167 -33.07 -23.61 -23.12
CA ASN A 167 -32.07 -23.98 -24.09
C ASN A 167 -30.72 -24.20 -23.39
N VAL A 168 -30.57 -25.42 -22.86
CA VAL A 168 -29.49 -25.81 -21.94
C VAL A 168 -28.08 -25.60 -22.49
N ASN A 169 -27.92 -25.44 -23.82
CA ASN A 169 -26.60 -25.52 -24.44
C ASN A 169 -25.92 -24.21 -24.82
N HIS A 170 -26.55 -23.03 -24.81
CA HIS A 170 -25.88 -21.87 -25.45
C HIS A 170 -26.15 -20.47 -24.90
N TRP A 171 -27.18 -20.22 -24.08
CA TRP A 171 -27.55 -18.84 -23.76
C TRP A 171 -26.49 -18.09 -22.93
N TYR A 172 -25.77 -18.79 -22.05
CA TYR A 172 -24.74 -18.19 -21.19
C TYR A 172 -23.48 -17.79 -21.97
N SER A 173 -23.21 -18.43 -23.12
CA SER A 173 -22.08 -18.12 -24.01
C SER A 173 -22.45 -17.21 -25.16
N ASP A 174 -23.74 -16.96 -25.41
CA ASP A 174 -24.21 -16.11 -26.50
C ASP A 174 -24.15 -14.62 -26.07
N PRO A 175 -23.33 -13.79 -26.75
CA PRO A 175 -23.21 -12.36 -26.44
C PRO A 175 -24.53 -11.59 -26.53
N ALA A 176 -25.54 -12.10 -27.23
CA ALA A 176 -26.86 -11.48 -27.32
C ALA A 176 -27.58 -11.40 -25.96
N TYR A 177 -27.27 -12.29 -25.02
CA TYR A 177 -27.85 -12.30 -23.66
C TYR A 177 -26.96 -11.62 -22.62
N SER A 178 -25.88 -10.96 -23.03
CA SER A 178 -24.94 -10.28 -22.14
C SER A 178 -25.04 -8.76 -22.25
N ILE A 179 -24.90 -8.09 -21.11
CA ILE A 179 -24.77 -6.64 -21.00
C ILE A 179 -23.28 -6.34 -20.90
N TYR A 180 -22.79 -5.53 -21.84
CA TYR A 180 -21.41 -5.08 -21.89
C TYR A 180 -21.31 -3.59 -21.59
N GLY A 181 -20.23 -3.18 -20.94
CA GLY A 181 -19.94 -1.80 -20.62
C GLY A 181 -18.46 -1.56 -20.41
N ASP A 182 -18.14 -0.39 -19.83
CA ASP A 182 -16.78 0.01 -19.48
C ASP A 182 -15.77 -0.08 -20.63
N ASP A 183 -16.20 0.42 -21.78
CA ASP A 183 -15.40 0.42 -22.98
C ASP A 183 -14.03 1.05 -22.75
N THR A 184 -13.01 0.30 -23.15
CA THR A 184 -11.62 0.69 -22.98
C THR A 184 -10.83 0.36 -24.24
N GLU A 185 -10.03 1.33 -24.69
CA GLU A 185 -8.95 1.07 -25.64
C GLU A 185 -7.74 0.58 -24.85
N VAL A 186 -7.24 -0.61 -25.18
CA VAL A 186 -6.04 -1.21 -24.59
C VAL A 186 -4.93 -1.15 -25.62
N THR A 187 -3.77 -0.64 -25.25
CA THR A 187 -2.55 -0.63 -26.06
C THR A 187 -1.44 -1.37 -25.33
N VAL A 188 -0.81 -2.32 -26.02
CA VAL A 188 0.30 -3.11 -25.49
C VAL A 188 1.54 -2.88 -26.35
N SER A 189 2.64 -2.52 -25.70
CA SER A 189 3.94 -2.31 -26.36
C SER A 189 4.97 -3.26 -25.76
N ASN A 190 5.48 -4.18 -26.57
CA ASN A 190 6.60 -5.07 -26.25
C ASN A 190 6.45 -5.79 -24.89
N LEU A 191 5.24 -6.24 -24.55
CA LEU A 191 5.04 -7.01 -23.32
C LEU A 191 5.56 -8.43 -23.55
N VAL A 192 6.64 -8.79 -22.86
CA VAL A 192 7.20 -10.15 -22.92
C VAL A 192 7.01 -10.82 -21.57
N LEU A 193 6.33 -11.96 -21.60
CA LEU A 193 6.07 -12.82 -20.47
C LEU A 193 6.85 -14.11 -20.66
N GLU A 194 7.53 -14.57 -19.62
CA GLU A 194 8.12 -15.90 -19.60
C GLU A 194 7.39 -16.74 -18.56
N ALA A 195 6.92 -17.91 -18.98
CA ALA A 195 6.24 -18.88 -18.15
C ALA A 195 6.80 -20.28 -18.45
N PRO A 196 6.99 -21.13 -17.44
CA PRO A 196 7.44 -22.49 -17.65
C PRO A 196 6.38 -23.28 -18.41
N PHE A 197 6.80 -24.28 -19.21
CA PHE A 197 5.84 -25.21 -19.81
C PHE A 197 5.10 -25.96 -18.69
N ILE A 198 3.77 -25.97 -18.80
CA ILE A 198 2.86 -26.55 -17.80
C ILE A 198 2.84 -28.08 -17.83
N ASP A 199 3.34 -28.70 -18.89
CA ASP A 199 3.39 -30.15 -19.15
C ASP A 199 4.58 -30.87 -18.49
N THR A 200 5.51 -30.12 -17.90
CA THR A 200 6.74 -30.66 -17.33
C THR A 200 6.63 -30.66 -15.81
N ALA A 201 6.84 -31.81 -15.17
CA ALA A 201 6.77 -31.92 -13.72
C ALA A 201 7.88 -31.12 -13.02
N ARG A 202 7.50 -30.22 -12.09
CA ARG A 202 8.42 -29.33 -11.38
C ARG A 202 7.98 -29.09 -9.94
N THR A 203 8.95 -28.86 -9.04
CA THR A 203 8.68 -28.35 -7.69
C THR A 203 8.50 -26.83 -7.70
N ALA A 204 9.15 -26.12 -8.62
CA ALA A 204 9.12 -24.67 -8.71
C ALA A 204 8.72 -24.19 -10.11
N TYR A 205 7.78 -23.24 -10.14
CA TYR A 205 7.28 -22.58 -11.33
C TYR A 205 7.62 -21.09 -11.24
N ASN A 206 8.50 -20.63 -12.12
CA ASN A 206 9.02 -19.27 -12.11
C ASN A 206 8.52 -18.52 -13.35
N TYR A 207 7.90 -17.38 -13.11
CA TYR A 207 7.34 -16.49 -14.12
C TYR A 207 8.14 -15.20 -14.14
N LYS A 208 8.19 -14.57 -15.31
CA LYS A 208 8.88 -13.31 -15.51
C LYS A 208 8.08 -12.38 -16.42
N ILE A 209 8.10 -11.09 -16.10
CA ILE A 209 7.73 -10.02 -17.02
C ILE A 209 9.03 -9.31 -17.35
N GLN A 210 9.44 -9.33 -18.62
CA GLN A 210 10.65 -8.62 -19.03
C GLN A 210 10.44 -7.10 -18.94
N ASN A 211 11.54 -6.37 -18.75
CA ASN A 211 11.54 -4.92 -18.84
C ASN A 211 11.08 -4.41 -20.22
N ASN A 212 10.80 -3.11 -20.30
CA ASN A 212 10.31 -2.36 -21.46
C ASN A 212 8.87 -2.67 -21.90
N GLY A 213 8.20 -3.67 -21.30
CA GLY A 213 6.78 -3.88 -21.50
C GLY A 213 5.96 -2.69 -21.00
N LYS A 214 4.95 -2.28 -21.79
CA LYS A 214 3.98 -1.25 -21.41
C LYS A 214 2.55 -1.67 -21.76
N ILE A 215 1.65 -1.49 -20.81
CA ILE A 215 0.20 -1.67 -20.97
C ILE A 215 -0.44 -0.32 -20.71
N SER A 216 -1.22 0.19 -21.65
CA SER A 216 -1.92 1.48 -21.52
C SER A 216 -3.40 1.30 -21.81
N THR A 217 -4.22 2.08 -21.12
CA THR A 217 -5.66 2.13 -21.30
C THR A 217 -6.12 3.54 -21.61
N LYS A 218 -7.24 3.65 -22.33
CA LYS A 218 -8.01 4.87 -22.48
C LYS A 218 -9.50 4.54 -22.40
N ASN A 219 -10.18 5.10 -21.41
CA ASN A 219 -11.61 4.84 -21.20
C ASN A 219 -12.51 5.84 -21.95
N LEU A 220 -13.83 5.66 -21.87
CA LEU A 220 -14.83 6.54 -22.51
C LEU A 220 -14.76 8.00 -22.07
N LYS A 221 -14.20 8.30 -20.89
CA LYS A 221 -13.97 9.67 -20.40
C LYS A 221 -12.67 10.26 -20.95
N ASN A 222 -12.00 9.58 -21.89
CA ASN A 222 -10.66 9.88 -22.41
C ASN A 222 -9.58 9.92 -21.31
N GLN A 223 -9.82 9.31 -20.15
CA GLN A 223 -8.79 9.19 -19.13
C GLN A 223 -7.83 8.09 -19.55
N THR A 224 -6.54 8.38 -19.47
CA THR A 224 -5.48 7.45 -19.83
C THR A 224 -4.76 6.98 -18.57
N ALA A 225 -4.35 5.73 -18.57
CA ALA A 225 -3.50 5.17 -17.53
C ALA A 225 -2.55 4.14 -18.14
N SER A 226 -1.38 3.96 -17.55
CA SER A 226 -0.45 2.94 -18.02
C SER A 226 0.40 2.35 -16.91
N PHE A 227 0.76 1.08 -17.09
CA PHE A 227 1.84 0.42 -16.39
C PHE A 227 2.99 0.17 -17.35
N SER A 228 4.22 0.42 -16.92
CA SER A 228 5.43 0.02 -17.63
C SER A 228 6.49 -0.53 -16.68
N PHE A 229 7.37 -1.37 -17.22
CA PHE A 229 8.40 -2.06 -16.44
C PHE A 229 9.79 -1.56 -16.86
N THR A 230 10.51 -0.93 -15.95
CA THR A 230 11.91 -0.49 -16.20
C THR A 230 12.94 -1.55 -15.82
N ALA A 231 12.52 -2.58 -15.09
CA ALA A 231 13.31 -3.74 -14.73
C ALA A 231 12.47 -5.02 -14.84
N ASP A 232 13.15 -6.16 -14.90
CA ASP A 232 12.50 -7.46 -14.95
C ASP A 232 11.74 -7.73 -13.64
N SER A 233 10.48 -8.13 -13.76
CA SER A 233 9.64 -8.54 -12.63
C SER A 233 9.48 -10.06 -12.62
N THR A 234 9.32 -10.64 -11.44
CA THR A 234 9.30 -12.11 -11.27
C THR A 234 8.16 -12.54 -10.37
N ALA A 235 7.60 -13.73 -10.62
CA ALA A 235 6.75 -14.43 -9.68
C ALA A 235 7.20 -15.88 -9.56
N SER A 236 6.96 -16.53 -8.42
CA SER A 236 7.28 -17.94 -8.24
C SER A 236 6.23 -18.66 -7.41
N MET A 237 5.97 -19.91 -7.74
CA MET A 237 5.22 -20.84 -6.92
C MET A 237 6.08 -22.08 -6.65
N VAL A 238 6.20 -22.46 -5.38
CA VAL A 238 7.02 -23.59 -4.92
C VAL A 238 6.12 -24.57 -4.19
N TYR A 239 6.25 -25.85 -4.51
CA TYR A 239 5.48 -26.96 -3.96
C TYR A 239 6.40 -28.04 -3.40
N ALA A 240 5.85 -28.87 -2.50
CA ALA A 240 6.58 -29.96 -1.85
C ALA A 240 7.08 -31.04 -2.82
N THR A 241 6.27 -31.37 -3.83
CA THR A 241 6.56 -32.46 -4.79
C THR A 241 6.71 -31.91 -6.20
N ALA A 242 7.20 -32.73 -7.14
CA ALA A 242 7.23 -32.40 -8.56
C ALA A 242 6.03 -33.01 -9.28
N GLU A 243 5.24 -32.18 -9.95
CA GLU A 243 4.06 -32.55 -10.77
C GLU A 243 3.92 -31.50 -11.86
N THR A 244 3.26 -31.85 -12.96
CA THR A 244 2.85 -30.90 -14.01
C THR A 244 1.80 -29.94 -13.44
N MET A 245 1.61 -28.75 -14.05
CA MET A 245 0.58 -27.83 -13.53
C MET A 245 -0.83 -28.39 -13.73
N GLU A 246 -1.08 -29.12 -14.81
CA GLU A 246 -2.40 -29.71 -15.11
C GLU A 246 -2.81 -30.79 -14.09
N ASN A 247 -1.84 -31.52 -13.53
CA ASN A 247 -2.09 -32.58 -12.55
C ASN A 247 -1.93 -32.11 -11.09
N ARG A 248 -1.67 -30.81 -10.87
CA ARG A 248 -1.34 -30.29 -9.55
C ARG A 248 -2.59 -30.10 -8.72
N GLU A 249 -2.74 -30.93 -7.70
CA GLU A 249 -3.73 -30.76 -6.65
C GLU A 249 -3.14 -29.96 -5.47
N GLY A 250 -3.94 -29.06 -4.88
CA GLY A 250 -3.56 -28.29 -3.70
C GLY A 250 -2.86 -26.94 -3.97
N ILE A 251 -2.44 -26.28 -2.89
CA ILE A 251 -1.84 -24.94 -2.91
C ILE A 251 -0.30 -25.02 -2.77
N PRO A 252 0.46 -24.02 -3.30
CA PRO A 252 1.91 -24.02 -3.14
C PRO A 252 2.32 -23.83 -1.68
N ASP A 253 3.47 -24.39 -1.32
CA ASP A 253 4.13 -24.19 -0.03
C ASP A 253 4.61 -22.74 0.14
N GLN A 254 5.01 -22.11 -0.97
CA GLN A 254 5.42 -20.72 -1.01
C GLN A 254 5.00 -20.08 -2.34
N ALA A 255 4.52 -18.85 -2.26
CA ALA A 255 4.28 -18.00 -3.42
C ALA A 255 5.01 -16.67 -3.24
N THR A 256 5.71 -16.20 -4.27
CA THR A 256 6.35 -14.88 -4.26
C THR A 256 6.00 -14.09 -5.51
N LEU A 257 5.86 -12.78 -5.36
CA LEU A 257 5.72 -11.82 -6.45
C LEU A 257 6.69 -10.68 -6.17
N LYS A 258 7.46 -10.27 -7.17
CA LYS A 258 8.36 -9.12 -7.11
C LYS A 258 8.26 -8.32 -8.38
N LEU A 259 7.54 -7.22 -8.32
CA LEU A 259 7.46 -6.22 -9.37
C LEU A 259 8.60 -5.22 -9.16
N GLN A 260 9.55 -5.16 -10.10
CA GLN A 260 10.69 -4.25 -10.03
C GLN A 260 10.57 -3.16 -11.08
N GLY A 261 10.87 -1.92 -10.68
CA GLY A 261 10.86 -0.78 -11.59
C GLY A 261 9.51 -0.55 -12.25
N LEU A 262 8.41 -0.83 -11.54
CA LEU A 262 7.05 -0.63 -12.04
C LEU A 262 6.74 0.88 -12.04
N VAL A 263 6.31 1.39 -13.18
CA VAL A 263 5.93 2.79 -13.36
C VAL A 263 4.45 2.86 -13.72
N PHE A 264 3.67 3.55 -12.90
CA PHE A 264 2.29 3.94 -13.19
C PHE A 264 2.26 5.40 -13.63
N GLU A 265 1.53 5.68 -14.72
CA GLU A 265 1.31 7.03 -15.22
C GLU A 265 -0.17 7.23 -15.56
N SER A 266 -0.77 8.29 -15.02
CA SER A 266 -2.13 8.73 -15.39
C SER A 266 -2.28 10.22 -15.08
N ALA A 267 -2.80 11.00 -16.04
CA ALA A 267 -2.84 12.47 -15.93
C ALA A 267 -1.46 13.04 -15.51
N ASP A 268 -1.41 13.89 -14.49
CA ASP A 268 -0.17 14.48 -13.93
C ASP A 268 0.46 13.62 -12.82
N VAL A 269 0.00 12.38 -12.63
CA VAL A 269 0.44 11.47 -11.58
C VAL A 269 1.41 10.45 -12.15
N LYS A 270 2.59 10.34 -11.53
CA LYS A 270 3.59 9.34 -11.86
C LYS A 270 4.07 8.63 -10.60
N VAL A 271 3.77 7.34 -10.48
CA VAL A 271 4.28 6.51 -9.40
C VAL A 271 5.38 5.61 -9.95
N THR A 272 6.58 5.70 -9.38
CA THR A 272 7.71 4.84 -9.73
C THR A 272 8.03 3.95 -8.54
N LEU A 273 7.63 2.69 -8.62
CA LEU A 273 7.94 1.67 -7.62
C LEU A 273 9.24 0.98 -7.99
N SER A 274 10.30 1.28 -7.24
CA SER A 274 11.56 0.53 -7.32
C SER A 274 11.37 -0.93 -6.95
N GLU A 275 10.46 -1.21 -6.01
CA GLU A 275 10.09 -2.55 -5.57
C GLU A 275 8.65 -2.57 -5.07
N LEU A 276 7.86 -3.52 -5.56
CA LEU A 276 6.64 -3.99 -4.92
C LEU A 276 6.73 -5.51 -4.83
N SER A 277 6.85 -6.05 -3.63
CA SER A 277 7.00 -7.49 -3.43
C SER A 277 6.08 -8.05 -2.37
N PHE A 278 5.66 -9.30 -2.59
CA PHE A 278 4.77 -10.07 -1.77
C PHE A 278 5.35 -11.47 -1.59
N SER A 279 5.28 -12.00 -0.38
CA SER A 279 5.66 -13.38 -0.08
C SER A 279 4.59 -14.02 0.80
N ALA A 280 4.09 -15.17 0.39
CA ALA A 280 3.12 -15.96 1.14
C ALA A 280 3.66 -17.37 1.39
N LYS A 281 3.27 -17.95 2.52
CA LYS A 281 3.64 -19.31 2.92
C LYS A 281 2.40 -20.12 3.21
N LYS A 282 2.43 -21.42 2.90
CA LYS A 282 1.39 -22.36 3.30
C LYS A 282 1.41 -22.55 4.81
N VAL A 283 0.23 -22.51 5.40
CA VAL A 283 0.00 -22.66 6.83
C VAL A 283 -1.09 -23.70 7.03
N GLN A 284 -0.89 -24.57 8.01
CA GLN A 284 -1.89 -25.54 8.45
C GLN A 284 -2.64 -24.98 9.66
N PHE A 285 -3.96 -24.90 9.57
CA PHE A 285 -4.84 -24.53 10.66
C PHE A 285 -5.56 -25.76 11.18
N ASN A 286 -5.56 -25.97 12.50
CA ASN A 286 -6.37 -26.99 13.14
C ASN A 286 -7.60 -26.34 13.76
N ASN A 287 -8.81 -26.73 13.32
CA ASN A 287 -10.08 -26.25 13.89
C ASN A 287 -10.77 -27.29 14.78
N GLY A 288 -10.11 -28.41 15.08
CA GLY A 288 -10.66 -29.52 15.87
C GLY A 288 -11.48 -30.54 15.07
N VAL A 289 -11.60 -30.36 13.74
CA VAL A 289 -12.23 -31.33 12.83
C VAL A 289 -11.20 -31.84 11.82
N ASP A 290 -10.78 -30.96 10.91
CA ASP A 290 -9.82 -31.29 9.85
C ASP A 290 -8.80 -30.16 9.68
N PRO A 291 -7.53 -30.49 9.34
CA PRO A 291 -6.54 -29.48 9.04
C PRO A 291 -6.91 -28.73 7.75
N LEU A 292 -6.98 -27.40 7.83
CA LEU A 292 -7.19 -26.52 6.68
C LEU A 292 -5.84 -25.93 6.26
N GLU A 293 -5.49 -26.08 4.98
CA GLU A 293 -4.29 -25.44 4.42
C GLU A 293 -4.65 -24.11 3.75
N GLN A 294 -3.89 -23.06 4.04
CA GLN A 294 -4.05 -21.76 3.38
C GLN A 294 -2.70 -21.06 3.15
N LEU A 295 -2.59 -20.32 2.05
CA LEU A 295 -1.49 -19.37 1.85
C LEU A 295 -1.71 -18.12 2.69
N ILE A 296 -0.80 -17.85 3.60
CA ILE A 296 -0.81 -16.66 4.44
C ILE A 296 0.27 -15.67 3.96
N PRO A 297 -0.09 -14.43 3.60
CA PRO A 297 0.87 -13.37 3.34
C PRO A 297 1.77 -13.15 4.56
N SER A 298 3.07 -13.29 4.35
CA SER A 298 4.10 -13.21 5.39
C SER A 298 4.96 -11.96 5.28
N GLU A 299 5.14 -11.42 4.08
CA GLU A 299 5.91 -10.20 3.83
C GLU A 299 5.27 -9.40 2.69
N LEU A 300 5.22 -8.08 2.86
CA LEU A 300 4.91 -7.09 1.83
C LEU A 300 5.98 -6.01 1.89
N VAL A 301 6.54 -5.65 0.73
CA VAL A 301 7.44 -4.50 0.59
C VAL A 301 6.90 -3.61 -0.52
N LEU A 302 6.86 -2.30 -0.25
CA LEU A 302 6.59 -1.28 -1.24
C LEU A 302 7.65 -0.19 -1.08
N LYS A 303 8.38 0.11 -2.15
CA LYS A 303 9.40 1.17 -2.17
C LYS A 303 9.28 1.94 -3.46
N GLY A 304 9.08 3.24 -3.37
CA GLY A 304 8.99 4.07 -4.56
C GLY A 304 8.83 5.54 -4.30
N LEU A 305 8.61 6.24 -5.41
CA LEU A 305 8.41 7.67 -5.50
C LEU A 305 7.02 7.94 -6.07
N VAL A 306 6.24 8.77 -5.40
CA VAL A 306 4.98 9.31 -5.92
C VAL A 306 5.24 10.76 -6.35
N GLY A 307 5.32 10.96 -7.66
CA GLY A 307 5.43 12.27 -8.29
C GLY A 307 4.06 12.84 -8.65
N TYR A 308 3.84 14.10 -8.31
CA TYR A 308 2.67 14.87 -8.72
C TYR A 308 3.11 16.31 -8.99
N GLN A 309 2.83 16.81 -10.20
CA GLN A 309 3.34 18.10 -10.67
C GLN A 309 4.88 18.19 -10.53
N GLN A 310 5.40 19.20 -9.83
CA GLN A 310 6.84 19.37 -9.57
C GLN A 310 7.28 18.80 -8.20
N GLU A 311 6.40 18.06 -7.52
CA GLU A 311 6.65 17.52 -6.20
C GLU A 311 6.80 16.00 -6.22
N SER A 312 7.54 15.48 -5.24
CA SER A 312 7.81 14.06 -5.16
C SER A 312 7.91 13.62 -3.70
N LEU A 313 7.26 12.51 -3.38
CA LEU A 313 7.22 11.90 -2.06
C LEU A 313 7.81 10.49 -2.16
N ASN A 314 8.86 10.24 -1.40
CA ASN A 314 9.40 8.89 -1.24
C ASN A 314 8.54 8.14 -0.21
N LEU A 315 8.18 6.92 -0.56
CA LEU A 315 7.44 5.99 0.28
C LEU A 315 8.20 4.66 0.34
N GLU A 316 8.57 4.26 1.55
CA GLU A 316 9.04 2.91 1.83
C GLU A 316 8.08 2.31 2.88
N ALA A 317 7.45 1.19 2.58
CA ALA A 317 6.59 0.46 3.49
C ALA A 317 6.99 -1.01 3.51
N LYS A 318 7.03 -1.58 4.70
CA LYS A 318 7.30 -3.00 4.91
C LYS A 318 6.37 -3.56 5.97
N PHE A 319 5.59 -4.56 5.61
CA PHE A 319 4.86 -5.40 6.55
C PHE A 319 5.52 -6.76 6.65
N ASN A 320 5.67 -7.29 7.86
CA ASN A 320 6.14 -8.64 8.12
C ASN A 320 5.25 -9.31 9.16
N LEU A 321 4.82 -10.54 8.89
CA LEU A 321 4.23 -11.42 9.87
C LEU A 321 5.34 -12.23 10.53
N ASN A 322 5.51 -12.08 11.84
CA ASN A 322 6.57 -12.73 12.62
C ASN A 322 6.12 -14.06 13.23
N ASN A 323 4.92 -14.53 12.89
CA ASN A 323 4.44 -15.84 13.30
C ASN A 323 5.33 -16.95 12.76
N ASP A 324 5.50 -18.01 13.56
CA ASP A 324 6.14 -19.24 13.10
C ASP A 324 5.15 -20.04 12.24
N LEU A 325 5.07 -19.65 10.96
CA LEU A 325 4.17 -20.23 9.97
C LEU A 325 4.53 -21.68 9.58
N SER A 326 5.62 -22.24 10.12
CA SER A 326 5.99 -23.65 9.92
C SER A 326 5.24 -24.61 10.85
N LYS A 327 4.58 -24.08 11.88
CA LYS A 327 3.81 -24.86 12.84
C LYS A 327 2.34 -24.87 12.49
N VAL A 328 1.66 -25.95 12.87
CA VAL A 328 0.19 -26.00 12.86
C VAL A 328 -0.34 -24.96 13.84
N ILE A 329 -1.30 -24.17 13.37
CA ILE A 329 -1.91 -23.09 14.12
C ILE A 329 -3.28 -23.58 14.61
N ASP A 330 -3.41 -23.73 15.92
CA ASP A 330 -4.61 -24.28 16.54
C ASP A 330 -5.63 -23.18 16.84
N VAL A 331 -6.66 -23.10 16.00
CA VAL A 331 -7.80 -22.18 16.18
C VAL A 331 -8.99 -22.85 16.88
N SER A 332 -8.83 -24.10 17.31
CA SER A 332 -9.87 -24.81 18.07
C SER A 332 -10.02 -24.22 19.47
N ALA A 333 -11.23 -24.28 20.02
CA ALA A 333 -11.55 -23.92 21.40
C ALA A 333 -11.00 -22.53 21.88
N GLY A 334 -10.77 -21.59 20.96
CA GLY A 334 -10.24 -20.26 21.27
C GLY A 334 -8.75 -20.21 21.66
N GLN A 335 -7.97 -21.26 21.36
CA GLN A 335 -6.52 -21.29 21.64
C GLN A 335 -5.78 -20.18 20.88
N GLU A 336 -6.03 -20.05 19.58
CA GLU A 336 -5.64 -18.89 18.78
C GLU A 336 -6.85 -17.95 18.61
N THR A 337 -6.68 -16.70 19.01
CA THR A 337 -7.65 -15.62 18.73
C THR A 337 -7.10 -14.71 17.64
N SER A 338 -7.93 -13.93 16.93
CA SER A 338 -7.42 -12.90 16.00
C SER A 338 -6.49 -11.86 16.67
N THR A 339 -6.56 -11.82 18.01
CA THR A 339 -5.77 -11.01 18.94
C THR A 339 -4.54 -11.73 19.48
N ASN A 340 -4.30 -13.01 19.22
CA ASN A 340 -3.01 -13.65 19.53
C ASN A 340 -2.27 -14.04 18.24
N PHE A 341 -3.05 -14.27 17.18
CA PHE A 341 -2.58 -14.80 15.93
C PHE A 341 -1.73 -13.82 15.12
N ILE A 342 -2.07 -12.53 14.98
CA ILE A 342 -1.27 -11.63 14.12
C ILE A 342 -0.20 -10.89 14.93
N ASN A 343 0.96 -11.52 15.05
CA ASN A 343 2.23 -10.92 15.47
C ASN A 343 2.90 -10.32 14.23
N ALA A 344 2.68 -9.04 13.98
CA ALA A 344 3.19 -8.36 12.80
C ALA A 344 3.94 -7.08 13.12
N ASN A 345 4.88 -6.75 12.23
CA ASN A 345 5.59 -5.48 12.20
C ASN A 345 5.15 -4.72 10.95
N LEU A 346 4.78 -3.44 11.12
CA LEU A 346 4.62 -2.49 10.03
C LEU A 346 5.68 -1.41 10.18
N ASN A 347 6.47 -1.19 9.13
CA ASN A 347 7.40 -0.08 9.05
C ASN A 347 6.99 0.79 7.86
N VAL A 348 6.85 2.09 8.05
CA VAL A 348 6.53 3.06 7.01
C VAL A 348 7.45 4.25 7.14
N LYS A 349 8.11 4.61 6.05
CA LYS A 349 8.95 5.78 5.96
C LYS A 349 8.47 6.66 4.81
N LEU A 350 8.21 7.92 5.14
CA LEU A 350 7.85 8.99 4.22
C LEU A 350 8.96 10.03 4.23
N SER A 351 9.40 10.48 3.05
CA SER A 351 10.36 11.58 2.99
C SER A 351 10.20 12.42 1.72
N GLY A 352 10.52 13.70 1.82
CA GLY A 352 10.36 14.65 0.73
C GLY A 352 10.80 16.04 1.18
N ASN A 353 10.24 17.08 0.55
CA ASN A 353 10.49 18.46 0.92
C ASN A 353 9.18 19.18 1.26
N LEU A 354 9.18 19.93 2.36
CA LEU A 354 8.11 20.84 2.75
C LEU A 354 8.28 22.18 2.02
N LYS A 355 7.18 22.73 1.53
CA LYS A 355 7.11 24.11 1.05
C LYS A 355 6.48 24.97 2.14
N GLY A 356 7.28 25.84 2.77
CA GLY A 356 6.74 26.97 3.50
C GLY A 356 6.21 28.02 2.52
N ALA A 357 5.27 28.85 2.96
CA ALA A 357 4.53 29.80 2.11
C ALA A 357 5.37 30.78 1.26
N ASN A 358 6.70 30.84 1.44
CA ASN A 358 7.68 31.52 0.56
C ASN A 358 9.14 31.04 0.84
N ALA A 359 9.32 29.82 1.35
CA ALA A 359 10.63 29.36 1.85
C ALA A 359 11.31 28.38 0.87
N ALA A 360 12.64 28.31 0.97
CA ALA A 360 13.43 27.27 0.32
C ALA A 360 12.89 25.87 0.68
N PRO A 361 12.96 24.88 -0.23
CA PRO A 361 12.53 23.51 0.06
C PRO A 361 13.24 22.95 1.30
N THR A 362 12.46 22.56 2.31
CA THR A 362 12.99 22.01 3.57
C THR A 362 12.80 20.50 3.60
N PRO A 363 13.86 19.68 3.72
CA PRO A 363 13.72 18.24 3.74
C PRO A 363 13.05 17.74 5.03
N PHE A 364 12.22 16.71 4.90
CA PHE A 364 11.62 16.01 6.02
C PHE A 364 11.71 14.48 5.88
N SER A 365 11.64 13.78 7.01
CA SER A 365 11.44 12.34 7.08
C SER A 365 10.54 11.99 8.26
N ILE A 366 9.61 11.06 8.04
CA ILE A 366 8.78 10.44 9.07
C ILE A 366 9.02 8.93 8.96
N ASP A 367 9.48 8.31 10.03
CA ASP A 367 9.63 6.85 10.13
C ASP A 367 8.68 6.34 11.21
N ILE A 368 7.87 5.34 10.88
CA ILE A 368 6.84 4.75 11.74
C ILE A 368 7.13 3.27 11.82
N ALA A 369 7.37 2.75 13.02
CA ALA A 369 7.45 1.32 13.27
C ALA A 369 6.39 0.93 14.30
N ALA A 370 5.47 0.04 13.91
CA ALA A 370 4.41 -0.48 14.76
C ALA A 370 4.59 -1.99 14.94
N LYS A 371 4.45 -2.48 16.19
CA LYS A 371 4.60 -3.89 16.53
C LYS A 371 3.32 -4.39 17.22
N ARG A 372 2.69 -5.42 16.64
CA ARG A 372 1.45 -5.99 17.20
C ARG A 372 1.69 -7.10 18.23
N ALA A 373 2.91 -7.64 18.32
CA ALA A 373 3.27 -8.78 19.18
C ALA A 373 2.93 -8.60 20.69
N GLU A 374 2.67 -7.38 21.14
CA GLU A 374 2.37 -7.04 22.53
C GLU A 374 0.92 -6.59 22.65
N PHE A 375 -0.02 -7.54 22.55
CA PHE A 375 -1.47 -7.28 22.54
C PHE A 375 -2.05 -6.57 23.76
N THR A 376 -1.26 -6.33 24.81
CA THR A 376 -1.64 -5.47 25.93
C THR A 376 -1.15 -4.02 25.81
N LYS A 377 -0.37 -3.66 24.77
CA LYS A 377 0.33 -2.36 24.73
C LYS A 377 0.29 -1.61 23.40
N GLY A 378 -0.08 -2.25 22.28
CA GLY A 378 -0.27 -1.59 20.98
C GLY A 378 0.73 -0.46 20.71
N THR A 379 2.01 -0.80 20.53
CA THR A 379 3.09 0.18 20.50
C THR A 379 3.44 0.61 19.07
N ALA A 380 3.65 1.91 18.90
CA ALA A 380 4.20 2.49 17.70
C ALA A 380 5.30 3.47 18.07
N THR A 381 6.40 3.46 17.33
CA THR A 381 7.49 4.44 17.46
C THR A 381 7.51 5.28 16.20
N VAL A 382 7.49 6.60 16.35
CA VAL A 382 7.52 7.56 15.26
C VAL A 382 8.76 8.43 15.41
N ALA A 383 9.63 8.45 14.41
CA ALA A 383 10.74 9.39 14.34
C ALA A 383 10.41 10.47 13.31
N VAL A 384 10.43 11.74 13.74
CA VAL A 384 10.16 12.90 12.90
C VAL A 384 11.42 13.73 12.77
N VAL A 385 11.84 14.03 11.54
CA VAL A 385 13.01 14.84 11.24
C VAL A 385 12.63 15.94 10.25
N VAL A 386 12.91 17.21 10.59
CA VAL A 386 12.69 18.38 9.72
C VAL A 386 13.83 19.37 9.91
N ASP A 387 14.46 19.85 8.84
CA ASP A 387 15.55 20.85 8.89
C ASP A 387 16.60 20.58 10.01
N LYS A 388 17.05 19.33 10.10
CA LYS A 388 18.01 18.80 11.11
C LYS A 388 17.47 18.63 12.53
N ASN A 389 16.30 19.18 12.84
CA ASN A 389 15.60 18.92 14.11
C ASN A 389 15.01 17.51 14.08
N ALA A 390 15.17 16.77 15.18
CA ALA A 390 14.69 15.39 15.26
C ALA A 390 14.02 15.13 16.61
N LEU A 391 12.87 14.46 16.56
CA LEU A 391 12.14 13.96 17.73
C LEU A 391 11.82 12.48 17.55
N ASP A 392 11.93 11.74 18.64
CA ASP A 392 11.43 10.38 18.74
C ASP A 392 10.14 10.41 19.58
N ILE A 393 9.07 9.81 19.07
CA ILE A 393 7.75 9.80 19.67
C ILE A 393 7.32 8.34 19.85
N ASP A 394 7.20 7.90 21.09
CA ASP A 394 6.66 6.58 21.40
C ASP A 394 5.18 6.71 21.73
N LEU A 395 4.34 5.96 21.03
CA LEU A 395 2.90 5.87 21.26
C LEU A 395 2.56 4.47 21.78
N THR A 396 1.69 4.41 22.78
CA THR A 396 1.24 3.16 23.40
C THR A 396 -0.29 3.22 23.53
N ALA A 397 -0.98 2.32 22.85
CA ALA A 397 -2.42 2.16 23.00
C ALA A 397 -2.74 1.17 24.12
N LYS A 398 -3.61 1.60 25.04
CA LYS A 398 -4.14 0.78 26.13
C LYS A 398 -5.62 0.50 25.90
N ASP A 399 -6.12 -0.56 26.55
CA ASP A 399 -7.55 -0.91 26.56
C ASP A 399 -8.13 -1.10 25.14
N LEU A 400 -7.35 -1.77 24.28
CA LEU A 400 -7.68 -2.01 22.87
C LEU A 400 -8.98 -2.81 22.65
N ASP A 401 -9.41 -3.54 23.67
CA ASP A 401 -10.62 -4.35 23.75
C ASP A 401 -11.87 -3.56 24.20
N GLN A 402 -11.71 -2.29 24.57
CA GLN A 402 -12.79 -1.40 24.99
C GLN A 402 -13.22 -0.45 23.86
N ASP A 403 -14.43 0.11 23.99
CA ASP A 403 -14.99 1.08 23.04
C ASP A 403 -14.20 2.40 23.00
N HIS A 404 -13.49 2.74 24.07
CA HIS A 404 -12.64 3.93 24.19
C HIS A 404 -11.19 3.51 24.50
N GLN A 405 -10.30 3.74 23.54
CA GLN A 405 -8.89 3.37 23.67
C GLN A 405 -8.11 4.56 24.23
N ILE A 406 -7.25 4.33 25.22
CA ILE A 406 -6.38 5.37 25.77
C ILE A 406 -5.06 5.36 25.02
N ILE A 407 -4.69 6.50 24.42
CA ILE A 407 -3.39 6.67 23.76
C ILE A 407 -2.46 7.44 24.69
N ALA A 408 -1.38 6.78 25.11
CA ALA A 408 -0.27 7.41 25.82
C ALA A 408 0.85 7.75 24.83
N GLY A 409 1.58 8.85 25.08
CA GLY A 409 2.67 9.32 24.24
C GLY A 409 3.91 9.73 25.05
N VAL A 410 5.10 9.47 24.52
CA VAL A 410 6.36 10.00 25.06
C VAL A 410 7.14 10.66 23.94
N ILE A 411 7.39 11.96 24.04
CA ILE A 411 8.22 12.70 23.09
C ILE A 411 9.61 12.87 23.68
N LYS A 412 10.64 12.53 22.92
CA LYS A 412 12.05 12.55 23.34
C LYS A 412 12.89 13.34 22.36
N HIS A 413 13.85 14.08 22.90
CA HIS A 413 14.93 14.67 22.14
C HIS A 413 16.22 13.88 22.38
N LYS A 414 17.10 13.82 21.38
CA LYS A 414 18.38 13.07 21.43
C LYS A 414 19.35 13.50 22.54
N ASN A 415 19.09 14.65 23.16
CA ASN A 415 19.87 15.17 24.30
C ASN A 415 19.46 14.55 25.65
N GLY A 416 18.42 13.69 25.68
CA GLY A 416 17.92 13.03 26.89
C GLY A 416 16.74 13.75 27.57
N ALA A 417 16.25 14.87 27.04
CA ALA A 417 15.02 15.51 27.50
C ALA A 417 13.78 14.79 26.94
N SER A 418 12.73 14.69 27.75
CA SER A 418 11.50 14.02 27.36
C SER A 418 10.26 14.59 28.05
N ILE A 419 9.10 14.35 27.44
CA ILE A 419 7.79 14.60 28.03
C ILE A 419 6.91 13.36 27.86
N SER A 420 6.18 12.98 28.91
CA SER A 420 5.28 11.82 28.89
C SER A 420 3.85 12.26 29.13
N ILE A 421 2.95 11.83 28.26
CA ILE A 421 1.52 12.12 28.25
C ILE A 421 0.80 10.79 28.44
N ALA A 422 0.04 10.65 29.52
CA ALA A 422 -0.63 9.38 29.84
C ALA A 422 -1.89 9.14 29.00
N ASP A 423 -2.57 10.21 28.62
CA ASP A 423 -3.77 10.24 27.81
C ASP A 423 -3.72 11.51 26.96
N VAL A 424 -3.55 11.34 25.65
CA VAL A 424 -3.45 12.44 24.68
C VAL A 424 -4.77 13.18 24.56
N ASP A 425 -5.90 12.47 24.61
CA ASP A 425 -7.23 13.05 24.40
C ASP A 425 -7.68 13.87 25.63
N ASN A 426 -7.36 13.37 26.83
CA ASN A 426 -7.69 14.04 28.09
C ASN A 426 -6.47 14.75 28.72
N PHE A 427 -5.55 15.26 27.88
CA PHE A 427 -4.35 15.93 28.37
C PHE A 427 -4.67 17.15 29.26
N THR A 428 -4.05 17.20 30.44
CA THR A 428 -4.15 18.33 31.38
C THR A 428 -2.79 19.00 31.58
N SER A 429 -1.79 18.21 31.98
CA SER A 429 -0.43 18.67 32.19
C SER A 429 0.57 17.52 32.05
N ALA A 430 1.83 17.85 31.77
CA ALA A 430 2.94 16.91 31.82
C ALA A 430 4.24 17.61 32.21
N ASN A 431 5.12 16.90 32.91
CA ASN A 431 6.43 17.41 33.27
C ASN A 431 7.44 17.17 32.14
N ILE A 432 8.33 18.13 31.95
CA ILE A 432 9.50 18.02 31.08
C ILE A 432 10.64 17.48 31.91
N MET A 433 11.03 16.25 31.62
CA MET A 433 11.99 15.48 32.39
C MET A 433 13.35 15.44 31.70
N VAL A 434 14.41 15.57 32.48
CA VAL A 434 15.80 15.30 32.06
C VAL A 434 16.46 14.47 33.16
N SER A 435 16.99 13.30 32.81
CA SER A 435 17.63 12.37 33.77
C SER A 435 16.80 12.13 35.05
N GLY A 436 15.47 12.00 34.91
CA GLY A 436 14.55 11.72 36.02
C GLY A 436 14.14 12.92 36.89
N LYS A 437 14.59 14.15 36.57
CA LYS A 437 14.18 15.38 37.26
C LYS A 437 13.33 16.27 36.36
N SER A 438 12.32 16.92 36.93
CA SER A 438 11.48 17.90 36.21
C SER A 438 12.19 19.25 36.12
N TYR A 439 12.24 19.82 34.92
CA TYR A 439 12.79 21.15 34.63
C TYR A 439 11.75 22.12 34.04
N GLY A 440 10.51 21.65 33.89
CA GLY A 440 9.38 22.48 33.48
C GLY A 440 8.09 21.69 33.44
N THR A 441 6.97 22.40 33.32
CA THR A 441 5.63 21.81 33.22
C THR A 441 4.93 22.38 32.00
N LEU A 442 4.45 21.47 31.14
CA LEU A 442 3.54 21.76 30.04
C LEU A 442 2.10 21.71 30.57
N THR A 443 1.30 22.72 30.26
CA THR A 443 -0.14 22.77 30.55
C THR A 443 -0.90 23.31 29.35
N LYS A 444 -2.24 23.15 29.37
CA LYS A 444 -3.15 23.84 28.45
C LYS A 444 -3.78 25.03 29.18
N ASN A 445 -3.65 26.23 28.64
CA ASN A 445 -4.25 27.43 29.25
C ASN A 445 -5.76 27.52 28.93
N SER A 446 -6.43 28.51 29.51
CA SER A 446 -7.88 28.74 29.32
C SER A 446 -8.28 29.05 27.87
N SER A 447 -7.34 29.51 27.05
CA SER A 447 -7.53 29.76 25.61
C SER A 447 -7.25 28.52 24.75
N GLY A 448 -6.95 27.38 25.38
CA GLY A 448 -6.65 26.13 24.70
C GLY A 448 -5.22 26.04 24.15
N GLN A 449 -4.34 27.00 24.43
CA GLN A 449 -2.95 27.00 23.97
C GLN A 449 -2.07 26.20 24.92
N TYR A 450 -1.06 25.55 24.36
CA TYR A 450 -0.03 24.81 25.10
C TYR A 450 1.04 25.77 25.63
N VAL A 451 1.30 25.71 26.93
CA VAL A 451 2.23 26.62 27.63
C VAL A 451 3.19 25.80 28.48
N VAL A 452 4.48 26.10 28.35
CA VAL A 452 5.54 25.54 29.18
C VAL A 452 6.03 26.59 30.16
N LYS A 453 6.03 26.26 31.46
CA LYS A 453 6.74 27.03 32.50
C LYS A 453 7.94 26.24 32.99
N PHE A 454 9.15 26.80 32.87
CA PHE A 454 10.39 26.18 33.33
C PHE A 454 10.69 26.52 34.81
N THR A 455 11.64 25.79 35.41
CA THR A 455 12.03 25.98 36.82
C THR A 455 12.73 27.31 37.12
N ASP A 456 13.22 28.00 36.10
CA ASP A 456 13.77 29.37 36.20
C ASP A 456 12.72 30.45 35.93
N ASP A 457 11.44 30.09 36.00
CA ASP A 457 10.27 30.92 35.73
C ASP A 457 10.15 31.44 34.28
N THR A 458 11.00 30.98 33.36
CA THR A 458 10.81 31.28 31.93
C THR A 458 9.58 30.57 31.39
N ILE A 459 8.85 31.26 30.50
CA ILE A 459 7.61 30.76 29.88
C ILE A 459 7.81 30.68 28.38
N THR A 460 7.36 29.59 27.77
CA THR A 460 7.36 29.40 26.31
C THR A 460 6.01 28.88 25.87
N TYR A 461 5.48 29.46 24.80
CA TYR A 461 4.24 29.03 24.17
C TYR A 461 4.58 28.06 23.04
N ILE A 462 3.82 26.97 22.92
CA ILE A 462 3.88 26.09 21.76
C ILE A 462 2.89 26.65 20.75
N ALA A 463 3.42 27.09 19.60
CA ALA A 463 2.61 27.60 18.50
C ALA A 463 1.67 26.49 18.00
N PRO A 464 0.44 26.83 17.57
CA PRO A 464 -0.49 25.85 17.00
C PRO A 464 0.07 25.18 15.75
#